data_AF-F3AXU0-F1
#
_entry.id   AF-F3AXU0-F1
#
_cell.length_a   1.000
_cell.length_b   1.000
_cell.length_c   1.000
_cell.angle_alpha   90.00
_cell.angle_beta   90.00
_cell.angle_gamma   90.00
#
_symmetry.space_group_name_H-M   'P 1'
#
loop_
_entity.id
_entity.type
_entity.pdbx_description
1 polymer ?
#
loop_
_entity_poly.entity_id
_entity_poly.type
_entity_poly.pdbx_seq_one_letter_code
_entity_poly.pdbx_strand_id
1 'polypeptide(L)'
;MKRLTEAGYTYHSCDFMEDGVYELANRLAEYEDTGLTPEQIRKLKERSTEKKPIEHITKFAPMYECPSCGSIDVYGQEYCDDCGQRLDWSGFNGNDM
;
A
#
# COMPACT_ATOMS: atom_id res chain seq x y z
N MET A 1 -10.09 -6.55 13.96
CA MET A 1 -11.37 -5.88 13.63
C MET A 1 -12.49 -6.85 14.00
N LYS A 2 -13.58 -6.38 14.62
CA LYS A 2 -14.76 -7.24 14.80
C LYS A 2 -15.48 -7.30 13.45
N ARG A 3 -15.62 -8.49 12.88
CA ARG A 3 -16.41 -8.74 11.66
C ARG A 3 -17.89 -8.46 11.94
N LEU A 4 -18.55 -7.78 11.01
CA LEU A 4 -19.97 -7.45 11.04
C LEU A 4 -20.78 -8.32 10.06
N THR A 5 -20.15 -8.82 9.00
CA THR A 5 -20.77 -9.72 8.00
C THR A 5 -20.54 -11.20 8.30
N GLU A 6 -21.36 -12.06 7.71
CA GLU A 6 -21.16 -13.51 7.75
C GLU A 6 -20.09 -13.94 6.76
N ALA A 7 -19.08 -14.66 7.25
CA ALA A 7 -17.95 -15.08 6.43
C ALA A 7 -18.38 -16.08 5.34
N GLY A 8 -18.11 -15.74 4.08
CA GLY A 8 -18.45 -16.57 2.92
C GLY A 8 -19.93 -16.52 2.50
N TYR A 9 -20.74 -15.64 3.10
CA TYR A 9 -22.12 -15.43 2.68
C TYR A 9 -22.21 -14.29 1.66
N THR A 10 -22.99 -14.50 0.59
CA THR A 10 -23.34 -13.44 -0.37
C THR A 10 -24.77 -12.99 -0.09
N TYR A 11 -24.93 -11.73 0.29
CA TYR A 11 -26.24 -11.16 0.59
C TYR A 11 -27.01 -10.83 -0.69
N HIS A 12 -28.31 -11.06 -0.65
CA HIS A 12 -29.25 -10.76 -1.73
C HIS A 12 -30.29 -9.74 -1.28
N SER A 13 -30.99 -9.12 -2.23
CA SER A 13 -32.03 -8.12 -1.93
C SER A 13 -33.14 -8.64 -1.02
N CYS A 14 -33.42 -9.96 -1.04
CA CYS A 14 -34.41 -10.59 -0.18
C CYS A 14 -33.99 -10.73 1.29
N ASP A 15 -32.69 -10.57 1.61
CA ASP A 15 -32.17 -10.74 2.98
C ASP A 15 -32.48 -9.53 3.87
N PHE A 16 -32.86 -8.40 3.26
CA PHE A 16 -33.16 -7.16 3.95
C PHE A 16 -34.52 -6.61 3.49
N MET A 17 -35.21 -5.93 4.40
CA MET A 17 -36.48 -5.26 4.07
C MET A 17 -36.27 -3.96 3.28
N GLU A 18 -35.06 -3.39 3.35
CA GLU A 18 -34.67 -2.17 2.65
C GLU A 18 -33.80 -2.50 1.44
N ASP A 19 -34.16 -1.92 0.30
CA ASP A 19 -33.45 -2.18 -0.96
C ASP A 19 -32.02 -1.60 -0.93
N GLY A 20 -31.09 -2.27 -1.59
CA GLY A 20 -29.68 -1.87 -1.67
C GLY A 20 -28.81 -2.16 -0.43
N VAL A 21 -29.38 -2.57 0.72
CA VAL A 21 -28.59 -2.92 1.92
C VAL A 21 -27.66 -4.11 1.66
N TYR A 22 -28.10 -5.06 0.85
CA TYR A 22 -27.30 -6.23 0.46
C TYR A 22 -26.01 -5.84 -0.26
N GLU A 23 -26.02 -4.75 -1.06
CA GLU A 23 -24.82 -4.26 -1.74
C GLU A 23 -23.79 -3.70 -0.74
N LEU A 24 -24.26 -2.96 0.27
CA LEU A 24 -23.41 -2.44 1.33
C LEU A 24 -22.81 -3.57 2.17
N ALA A 25 -23.62 -4.58 2.51
CA ALA A 25 -23.18 -5.76 3.24
C ALA A 25 -22.12 -6.55 2.45
N ASN A 26 -22.35 -6.79 1.16
CA ASN A 26 -21.38 -7.49 0.31
C ASN A 26 -20.06 -6.71 0.18
N ARG A 27 -20.12 -5.39 -0.05
CA ARG A 27 -18.90 -4.56 -0.11
C ARG A 27 -18.15 -4.55 1.22
N LEU A 28 -18.86 -4.53 2.35
CA LEU A 28 -18.25 -4.62 3.67
C LEU A 28 -17.59 -5.99 3.88
N ALA A 29 -18.24 -7.08 3.44
CA ALA A 29 -17.70 -8.43 3.55
C ALA A 29 -16.36 -8.56 2.80
N GLU A 30 -16.26 -8.01 1.58
CA GLU A 30 -15.01 -7.97 0.81
C GLU A 30 -13.87 -7.27 1.57
N TYR A 31 -14.15 -6.14 2.25
CA TYR A 31 -13.16 -5.47 3.10
C TYR A 31 -12.79 -6.31 4.32
N GLU A 32 -13.77 -6.92 4.98
CA GLU A 32 -13.56 -7.76 6.16
C GLU A 32 -12.78 -9.05 5.85
N ASP A 33 -12.94 -9.58 4.65
CA ASP A 33 -12.20 -10.75 4.15
C ASP A 33 -10.70 -10.48 3.99
N THR A 34 -10.29 -9.21 3.84
CA THR A 34 -8.86 -8.86 3.89
C THR A 34 -8.25 -9.15 5.27
N GLY A 35 -9.06 -9.23 6.32
CA GLY A 35 -8.61 -9.39 7.70
C GLY A 35 -7.86 -8.16 8.25
N LEU A 36 -7.79 -7.07 7.49
CA LEU A 36 -7.05 -5.86 7.84
C LEU A 36 -7.95 -4.84 8.54
N THR A 37 -7.39 -4.14 9.51
CA THR A 37 -8.04 -2.95 10.07
C THR A 37 -7.92 -1.77 9.11
N PRO A 38 -8.83 -0.78 9.17
CA PRO A 38 -8.72 0.45 8.38
C PRO A 38 -7.35 1.15 8.53
N GLU A 39 -6.78 1.17 9.73
CA GLU A 39 -5.46 1.76 9.96
C GLU A 39 -4.31 0.97 9.30
N GLN A 40 -4.39 -0.35 9.25
CA GLN A 40 -3.43 -1.16 8.48
C GLN A 40 -3.55 -0.90 6.99
N ILE A 41 -4.76 -0.81 6.45
CA ILE A 41 -5.00 -0.48 5.03
C ILE A 41 -4.42 0.91 4.71
N ARG A 42 -4.63 1.90 5.58
CA ARG A 42 -4.05 3.25 5.40
C ARG A 42 -2.52 3.22 5.35
N LYS A 43 -1.88 2.47 6.25
CA LYS A 43 -0.42 2.29 6.25
C LYS A 43 0.08 1.58 4.99
N LEU A 44 -0.61 0.53 4.54
CA LEU A 44 -0.26 -0.17 3.30
C LEU A 44 -0.38 0.74 2.08
N LYS A 45 -1.45 1.54 2.02
CA LYS A 45 -1.65 2.54 0.97
C LYS A 45 -0.52 3.56 0.97
N GLU A 46 -0.15 4.08 2.13
CA GLU A 46 0.95 5.05 2.24
C GLU A 46 2.28 4.45 1.78
N ARG A 47 2.62 3.25 2.23
CA ARG A 47 3.85 2.54 1.83
C ARG A 47 3.90 2.23 0.33
N SER A 48 2.75 1.95 -0.28
CA SER A 48 2.63 1.65 -1.71
C SER A 48 2.58 2.90 -2.59
N THR A 49 2.33 4.07 -2.00
CA THR A 49 2.40 5.35 -2.72
C THR A 49 3.85 5.63 -3.03
N GLU A 50 4.16 5.80 -4.31
CA GLU A 50 5.53 5.96 -4.79
C GLU A 50 6.15 7.24 -4.22
N LYS A 51 7.37 7.14 -3.68
CA LYS A 51 8.14 8.27 -3.14
C LYS A 51 9.52 8.28 -3.79
N LYS A 52 10.01 9.46 -4.15
CA LYS A 52 11.35 9.60 -4.73
C LYS A 52 12.42 9.36 -3.65
N PRO A 53 13.44 8.54 -3.95
CA PRO A 53 14.62 8.42 -3.10
C PRO A 53 15.30 9.77 -2.88
N ILE A 54 15.91 9.94 -1.70
CA ILE A 54 16.71 11.12 -1.38
C ILE A 54 18.12 10.87 -1.91
N GLU A 55 18.59 11.73 -2.81
CA GLU A 55 19.94 11.63 -3.37
C GLU A 55 20.96 12.35 -2.48
N HIS A 56 22.06 11.65 -2.21
CA HIS A 56 23.22 12.16 -1.49
C HIS A 56 24.43 12.18 -2.41
N ILE A 57 24.95 13.37 -2.70
CA ILE A 57 26.15 13.53 -3.51
C ILE A 57 27.37 13.21 -2.64
N THR A 58 28.01 12.07 -2.89
CA THR A 58 29.28 11.71 -2.23
C THR A 58 30.47 11.97 -3.16
N LYS A 59 31.70 11.86 -2.63
CA LYS A 59 32.93 12.11 -3.39
C LYS A 59 33.14 11.13 -4.57
N PHE A 60 32.54 9.95 -4.54
CA PHE A 60 32.84 8.87 -5.48
C PHE A 60 31.64 8.43 -6.34
N ALA A 61 30.44 8.45 -5.77
CA ALA A 61 29.18 8.11 -6.46
C ALA A 61 27.98 8.70 -5.72
N PRO A 62 26.85 8.99 -6.40
CA PRO A 62 25.61 9.32 -5.70
C PRO A 62 25.15 8.10 -4.87
N MET A 63 24.65 8.37 -3.67
CA MET A 63 24.00 7.37 -2.83
C MET A 63 22.53 7.75 -2.68
N TYR A 64 21.65 6.77 -2.62
CA TYR A 64 20.22 7.01 -2.51
C TYR A 64 19.70 6.48 -1.18
N GLU A 65 18.88 7.28 -0.51
CA GLU A 65 18.26 6.95 0.77
C GLU A 65 16.74 6.76 0.61
N CYS A 66 16.19 5.76 1.30
CA CYS A 66 14.76 5.56 1.41
C CYS A 66 14.12 6.69 2.25
N PRO A 67 13.15 7.44 1.69
CA PRO A 67 12.53 8.57 2.39
C PRO A 67 11.63 8.16 3.57
N SER A 68 11.30 6.87 3.68
CA SER A 68 10.40 6.36 4.73
C SER A 68 11.13 5.74 5.93
N CYS A 69 12.31 5.17 5.73
CA CYS A 69 13.03 4.47 6.81
C CYS A 69 14.49 4.89 7.00
N GLY A 70 15.07 5.64 6.05
CA GLY A 70 16.46 6.09 6.11
C GLY A 70 17.49 5.04 5.69
N SER A 71 17.08 3.88 5.16
CA SER A 71 18.01 2.93 4.53
C SER A 71 18.78 3.63 3.42
N ILE A 72 20.10 3.53 3.45
CA ILE A 72 20.99 4.04 2.41
C ILE A 72 21.23 2.93 1.38
N ASP A 73 21.68 3.31 0.19
CA ASP A 73 22.03 2.42 -0.92
C ASP A 73 20.82 1.68 -1.51
N VAL A 74 19.69 2.37 -1.61
CA VAL A 74 18.46 1.81 -2.20
C VAL A 74 18.43 1.87 -3.74
N TYR A 75 19.57 2.14 -4.35
CA TYR A 75 19.68 2.42 -5.78
C TYR A 75 19.09 1.30 -6.66
N GLY A 76 18.23 1.68 -7.61
CA GLY A 76 17.58 0.76 -8.54
C GLY A 76 16.52 -0.17 -7.93
N GLN A 77 16.23 -0.08 -6.64
CA GLN A 77 15.22 -0.90 -5.98
C GLN A 77 13.80 -0.40 -6.30
N GLU A 78 12.88 -1.27 -6.74
CA GLU A 78 11.46 -0.89 -6.90
C GLU A 78 10.78 -0.65 -5.55
N TYR A 79 11.14 -1.46 -4.55
CA TYR A 79 10.71 -1.34 -3.17
C TYR A 79 11.93 -1.37 -2.27
N CYS A 80 11.97 -0.52 -1.25
CA CYS A 80 13.02 -0.56 -0.25
C CYS A 80 13.04 -1.92 0.47
N ASP A 81 14.18 -2.61 0.45
CA ASP A 81 14.33 -3.94 1.06
C ASP A 81 14.06 -3.96 2.57
N ASP A 82 14.31 -2.84 3.26
CA ASP A 82 14.15 -2.75 4.72
C ASP A 82 12.70 -2.49 5.16
N CYS A 83 11.98 -1.61 4.47
CA CYS A 83 10.65 -1.17 4.92
C CYS A 83 9.51 -1.43 3.93
N GLY A 84 9.83 -1.82 2.69
CA GLY A 84 8.89 -2.08 1.61
C GLY A 84 8.25 -0.82 1.00
N GLN A 85 8.80 0.37 1.24
CA GLN A 85 8.36 1.62 0.59
C GLN A 85 8.59 1.52 -0.92
N ARG A 86 7.56 1.80 -1.72
CA ARG A 86 7.71 1.87 -3.18
C ARG A 86 8.48 3.11 -3.59
N LEU A 87 9.51 2.93 -4.41
CA LEU A 87 10.43 3.99 -4.82
C LEU A 87 10.13 4.43 -6.26
N ASP A 88 10.02 5.74 -6.44
CA ASP A 88 9.85 6.36 -7.76
C ASP A 88 11.21 6.79 -8.32
N TRP A 89 11.63 6.13 -9.39
CA TRP A 89 12.86 6.46 -10.12
C TRP A 89 12.62 7.30 -11.38
N SER A 90 11.40 7.81 -11.58
CA SER A 90 11.12 8.70 -12.71
C SER A 90 11.95 9.98 -12.63
N GLY A 91 12.72 10.24 -13.70
CA GLY A 91 13.55 11.43 -13.83
C GLY A 91 15.03 11.25 -13.44
N PHE A 92 15.45 10.06 -13.01
CA PHE A 92 16.86 9.69 -12.98
C PHE A 92 17.26 9.20 -14.39
N ASN A 93 18.24 9.84 -15.03
CA ASN A 93 18.63 9.51 -16.40
C ASN A 93 19.50 8.25 -16.44
N GLY A 94 19.25 7.34 -17.37
CA GLY A 94 19.89 6.00 -17.49
C GLY A 94 21.39 5.96 -17.85
N ASN A 95 22.16 7.01 -17.57
CA ASN A 95 23.60 6.87 -17.32
C ASN A 95 23.91 6.59 -15.84
N ASP A 96 22.90 6.74 -14.99
CA ASP A 96 22.84 6.35 -13.59
C ASP A 96 21.77 5.24 -13.41
N MET A 97 21.66 4.24 -14.31
CA MET A 97 20.95 2.96 -14.07
C MET A 97 21.70 1.80 -14.72
#